data_AF-A0A3M1PPZ3-F1
#
_entry.id   AF-A0A3M1PPZ3-F1
#
_cell.length_a   1.000
_cell.length_b   1.000
_cell.length_c   1.000
_cell.angle_alpha   90.00
_cell.angle_beta   90.00
_cell.angle_gamma   90.00
#
_symmetry.space_group_name_H-M   'P 1'
#
loop_
_entity.id
_entity.type
_entity.pdbx_description
1 polymer ?
#
loop_
_entity_poly.entity_id
_entity_poly.type
_entity_poly.pdbx_seq_one_letter_code
_entity_poly.pdbx_strand_id
1 'polypeptide(L)'
;MPLPLKNPVAARGQEIFNDPASGKCLFCHFNAGANASPEVFGEGAGNLNFNTGVENLPDQPPDLTGELVPPDDGFGTPGNGEFNTPSLVEAADSGPFFHNNAVHTIEAAVAFYNGDAFNDSPAGQMLAGATGSGINLDATQVEAVAAFLRVINALENIQESTDLLNMSTNISFTRRHQSRSLLKQAVAETDDSIMVLSAVGLHPEAVAVLEEARQFTLKAIEKPGSRKELAQRAINRQTQARERIVETSLTQK
;
A
#
# COMPACT_ATOMS: atom_id res chain seq x y z
N MET A 1 -8.54 12.24 1.14
CA MET A 1 -7.59 13.10 1.90
C MET A 1 -6.28 13.14 1.16
N PRO A 2 -5.67 14.32 0.96
CA PRO A 2 -4.23 14.38 0.75
C PRO A 2 -3.48 14.34 2.10
N LEU A 3 -2.47 13.47 2.22
CA LEU A 3 -1.51 13.49 3.32
C LEU A 3 -0.46 14.59 3.08
N PRO A 4 0.08 15.23 4.14
CA PRO A 4 1.14 16.23 4.00
C PRO A 4 2.51 15.56 3.88
N LEU A 5 2.79 14.99 2.70
CA LEU A 5 4.01 14.22 2.44
C LEU A 5 5.23 15.13 2.23
N LYS A 6 6.36 14.81 2.89
CA LYS A 6 7.60 15.59 2.77
C LYS A 6 8.41 15.26 1.51
N ASN A 7 8.32 14.02 1.01
CA ASN A 7 9.04 13.64 -0.19
C ASN A 7 8.28 14.19 -1.43
N PRO A 8 8.92 15.00 -2.27
CA PRO A 8 8.25 15.66 -3.39
C PRO A 8 7.78 14.68 -4.47
N VAL A 9 8.46 13.54 -4.64
CA VAL A 9 8.07 12.49 -5.60
C VAL A 9 6.80 11.80 -5.12
N ALA A 10 6.76 11.40 -3.84
CA ALA A 10 5.55 10.82 -3.25
C ALA A 10 4.39 11.81 -3.19
N ALA A 11 4.65 13.10 -2.90
CA ALA A 11 3.65 14.15 -2.95
C ALA A 11 3.06 14.31 -4.36
N ARG A 12 3.91 14.29 -5.39
CA ARG A 12 3.47 14.30 -6.79
C ARG A 12 2.66 13.04 -7.14
N GLY A 13 3.06 11.88 -6.63
CA GLY A 13 2.30 10.65 -6.78
C GLY A 13 0.89 10.74 -6.21
N GLN A 14 0.75 11.32 -5.02
CA GLN A 14 -0.55 11.57 -4.40
C GLN A 14 -1.42 12.52 -5.23
N GLU A 15 -0.83 13.55 -5.84
CA GLU A 15 -1.57 14.45 -6.75
C GLU A 15 -2.10 13.68 -7.95
N ILE A 16 -1.25 12.89 -8.62
CA ILE A 16 -1.64 12.09 -9.80
C ILE A 16 -2.71 11.06 -9.43
N PHE A 17 -2.54 10.38 -8.30
CA PHE A 17 -3.50 9.40 -7.78
C PHE A 17 -4.91 10.00 -7.60
N ASN A 18 -4.96 11.24 -7.12
CA ASN A 18 -6.20 11.98 -6.86
C ASN A 18 -6.65 12.88 -8.03
N ASP A 19 -5.95 12.86 -9.16
CA ASP A 19 -6.29 13.70 -10.30
C ASP A 19 -7.31 12.97 -11.21
N PRO A 20 -8.53 13.51 -11.37
CA PRO A 20 -9.55 12.91 -12.22
C PRO A 20 -9.22 12.99 -13.72
N ALA A 21 -8.24 13.80 -14.13
CA ALA A 21 -7.81 13.93 -15.51
C ALA A 21 -6.65 13.02 -15.90
N SER A 22 -5.72 12.74 -14.98
CA SER A 22 -4.53 11.92 -15.25
C SER A 22 -4.62 10.52 -14.63
N GLY A 23 -4.24 10.35 -13.36
CA GLY A 23 -4.07 9.04 -12.74
C GLY A 23 -5.39 8.32 -12.45
N LYS A 24 -6.47 9.05 -12.12
CA LYS A 24 -7.83 8.51 -11.98
C LYS A 24 -8.00 7.37 -10.96
N CYS A 25 -6.95 7.04 -10.21
CA CYS A 25 -6.90 5.89 -9.30
C CYS A 25 -7.97 5.99 -8.21
N LEU A 26 -8.26 7.22 -7.76
CA LEU A 26 -9.26 7.52 -6.73
C LEU A 26 -10.67 7.01 -7.07
N PHE A 27 -11.00 6.81 -8.35
CA PHE A 27 -12.37 6.44 -8.74
C PHE A 27 -12.71 5.02 -8.32
N CYS A 28 -11.75 4.11 -8.35
CA CYS A 28 -11.92 2.75 -7.83
C CYS A 28 -11.32 2.59 -6.43
N HIS A 29 -10.24 3.33 -6.13
CA HIS A 29 -9.51 3.26 -4.86
C HIS A 29 -9.66 4.56 -4.04
N PHE A 30 -10.90 4.90 -3.68
CA PHE A 30 -11.20 6.13 -2.95
C PHE A 30 -10.46 6.16 -1.60
N ASN A 31 -9.70 7.23 -1.36
CA ASN A 31 -8.76 7.35 -0.24
C ASN A 31 -7.74 6.20 -0.14
N ALA A 32 -7.32 5.62 -1.27
CA ALA A 32 -6.50 4.41 -1.36
C ALA A 32 -7.13 3.15 -0.70
N GLY A 33 -8.41 3.23 -0.32
CA GLY A 33 -9.16 2.11 0.20
C GLY A 33 -9.84 1.29 -0.89
N ALA A 34 -10.53 0.24 -0.46
CA ALA A 34 -11.27 -0.69 -1.31
C ALA A 34 -12.69 -0.17 -1.66
N ASN A 35 -12.85 1.14 -1.93
CA ASN A 35 -14.17 1.72 -2.18
C ASN A 35 -14.15 2.59 -3.43
N ALA A 36 -15.22 2.51 -4.22
CA ALA A 36 -15.42 3.36 -5.37
C ALA A 36 -15.77 4.81 -4.93
N SER A 37 -15.33 5.78 -5.72
CA SER A 37 -15.60 7.19 -5.45
C SER A 37 -17.08 7.50 -5.61
N PRO A 38 -17.71 8.17 -4.62
CA PRO A 38 -19.11 8.57 -4.73
C PRO A 38 -19.35 9.59 -5.86
N GLU A 39 -18.30 10.27 -6.33
CA GLU A 39 -18.39 11.24 -7.44
C GLU A 39 -18.79 10.58 -8.77
N VAL A 40 -18.32 9.35 -9.02
CA VAL A 40 -18.59 8.62 -10.27
C VAL A 40 -19.67 7.55 -10.05
N PHE A 41 -19.65 6.87 -8.91
CA PHE A 41 -20.49 5.70 -8.66
C PHE A 41 -21.69 5.97 -7.76
N GLY A 42 -21.82 7.20 -7.25
CA GLY A 42 -22.90 7.63 -6.36
C GLY A 42 -22.64 7.32 -4.89
N GLU A 43 -23.37 8.04 -4.03
CA GLU A 43 -23.30 7.86 -2.58
C GLU A 43 -23.63 6.42 -2.17
N GLY A 44 -22.79 5.82 -1.33
CA GLY A 44 -22.99 4.47 -0.83
C GLY A 44 -22.62 3.34 -1.81
N ALA A 45 -21.97 3.63 -2.94
CA ALA A 45 -21.49 2.61 -3.87
C ALA A 45 -20.60 1.55 -3.19
N GLY A 46 -19.78 1.97 -2.23
CA GLY A 46 -18.93 1.08 -1.45
C GLY A 46 -17.89 0.37 -2.33
N ASN A 47 -17.57 -0.87 -1.98
CA ASN A 47 -16.68 -1.70 -2.76
C ASN A 47 -17.41 -2.27 -3.98
N LEU A 48 -16.81 -2.11 -5.16
CA LEU A 48 -17.32 -2.61 -6.43
C LEU A 48 -16.32 -3.61 -7.07
N ASN A 49 -16.86 -4.43 -7.98
CA ASN A 49 -16.07 -5.34 -8.79
C ASN A 49 -15.83 -4.72 -10.17
N PHE A 50 -14.64 -4.93 -10.73
CA PHE A 50 -14.27 -4.43 -12.05
C PHE A 50 -13.52 -5.48 -12.86
N ASN A 51 -13.79 -5.51 -14.16
CA ASN A 51 -12.94 -6.21 -15.12
C ASN A 51 -11.89 -5.23 -15.65
N THR A 52 -10.71 -5.27 -15.05
CA THR A 52 -9.56 -4.42 -15.40
C THR A 52 -8.74 -4.98 -16.57
N GLY A 53 -9.10 -6.14 -17.12
CA GLY A 53 -8.39 -6.76 -18.22
C GLY A 53 -7.03 -7.38 -17.84
N VAL A 54 -6.78 -7.66 -16.57
CA VAL A 54 -5.54 -8.33 -16.12
C VAL A 54 -5.35 -9.67 -16.82
N GLU A 55 -6.43 -10.44 -17.02
CA GLU A 55 -6.38 -11.71 -17.78
C GLU A 55 -6.03 -11.54 -19.26
N ASN A 56 -6.07 -10.31 -19.78
CA ASN A 56 -5.67 -9.99 -21.16
C ASN A 56 -4.20 -9.56 -21.26
N LEU A 57 -3.44 -9.57 -20.16
CA LEU A 57 -2.00 -9.34 -20.21
C LEU A 57 -1.36 -10.36 -21.16
N PRO A 58 -0.51 -9.92 -22.10
CA PRO A 58 0.21 -10.85 -22.97
C PRO A 58 1.27 -11.60 -22.18
N ASP A 59 1.67 -12.77 -22.71
CA ASP A 59 2.82 -13.54 -22.25
C ASP A 59 2.80 -13.87 -20.74
N GLN A 60 1.63 -14.16 -20.17
CA GLN A 60 1.56 -14.60 -18.77
C GLN A 60 2.37 -15.89 -18.59
N PRO A 61 3.12 -16.04 -17.48
CA PRO A 61 3.99 -17.21 -17.29
C PRO A 61 3.31 -18.58 -17.52
N PRO A 62 2.04 -18.80 -17.11
CA PRO A 62 1.35 -20.06 -17.42
C PRO A 62 1.10 -20.27 -18.92
N ASP A 63 0.77 -19.22 -19.67
CA ASP A 63 0.48 -19.30 -21.11
C ASP A 63 1.72 -19.64 -21.94
N LEU A 64 2.91 -19.25 -21.45
CA LEU A 64 4.19 -19.53 -22.10
C LEU A 64 4.58 -21.02 -22.04
N THR A 65 3.87 -21.84 -21.26
CA THR A 65 4.10 -23.29 -21.18
C THR A 65 3.49 -24.06 -22.36
N GLY A 66 2.52 -23.46 -23.07
CA GLY A 66 1.73 -24.11 -24.12
C GLY A 66 0.62 -25.04 -23.59
N GLU A 67 0.48 -25.18 -22.27
CA GLU A 67 -0.71 -25.80 -21.66
C GLU A 67 -1.91 -24.86 -21.78
N LEU A 68 -3.10 -25.41 -22.05
CA LEU A 68 -4.31 -24.60 -22.02
C LEU A 68 -4.66 -24.28 -20.57
N VAL A 69 -4.41 -23.03 -20.18
CA VAL A 69 -4.82 -22.50 -18.88
C VAL A 69 -6.08 -21.66 -19.10
N PRO A 70 -7.25 -22.08 -18.56
CA PRO A 70 -8.45 -21.27 -18.64
C PRO A 70 -8.23 -19.96 -17.88
N PRO A 71 -8.64 -18.79 -18.43
CA PRO A 71 -8.62 -17.54 -17.68
C PRO A 71 -9.47 -17.64 -16.42
N ASP A 72 -9.06 -16.96 -15.36
CA ASP A 72 -9.89 -16.78 -14.17
C ASP A 72 -11.00 -15.78 -14.49
N ASP A 73 -12.25 -16.26 -14.64
CA ASP A 73 -13.40 -15.45 -15.01
C ASP A 73 -14.13 -14.85 -13.79
N GLY A 74 -13.56 -14.97 -12.60
CA GLY A 74 -14.07 -14.35 -11.38
C GLY A 74 -15.30 -15.06 -10.80
N PHE A 75 -16.13 -14.33 -10.04
CA PHE A 75 -17.25 -14.94 -9.33
C PHE A 75 -18.48 -15.16 -10.25
N GLY A 76 -18.90 -16.41 -10.44
CA GLY A 76 -20.11 -16.77 -11.20
C GLY A 76 -19.98 -18.13 -11.90
N THR A 77 -20.99 -18.52 -12.69
CA THR A 77 -20.87 -19.66 -13.62
C THR A 77 -21.73 -19.46 -14.87
N PRO A 78 -21.14 -19.04 -16.01
CA PRO A 78 -19.77 -18.53 -16.13
C PRO A 78 -19.60 -17.23 -15.32
N GLY A 79 -18.36 -16.92 -14.94
CA GLY A 79 -18.01 -15.62 -14.37
C GLY A 79 -18.09 -14.50 -15.43
N ASN A 80 -17.96 -13.24 -14.99
CA ASN A 80 -18.02 -12.06 -15.85
C ASN A 80 -16.67 -11.32 -15.97
N GLY A 81 -15.60 -11.90 -15.44
CA GLY A 81 -14.24 -11.35 -15.41
C GLY A 81 -14.04 -10.21 -14.42
N GLU A 82 -15.02 -9.94 -13.54
CA GLU A 82 -14.92 -8.88 -12.55
C GLU A 82 -14.37 -9.42 -11.21
N PHE A 83 -13.46 -8.66 -10.62
CA PHE A 83 -12.87 -8.95 -9.31
C PHE A 83 -13.08 -7.79 -8.36
N ASN A 84 -13.12 -8.11 -7.07
CA ASN A 84 -13.26 -7.12 -6.01
C ASN A 84 -12.07 -6.15 -6.00
N THR A 85 -12.35 -4.85 -5.84
CA THR A 85 -11.29 -3.85 -5.75
C THR A 85 -10.55 -3.97 -4.41
N PRO A 86 -9.23 -4.27 -4.38
CA PRO A 86 -8.49 -4.39 -3.13
C PRO A 86 -8.19 -3.02 -2.50
N SER A 87 -7.91 -3.01 -1.19
CA SER A 87 -7.30 -1.85 -0.53
C SER A 87 -5.87 -1.68 -1.03
N LEU A 88 -5.42 -0.44 -1.20
CA LEU A 88 -4.03 -0.12 -1.54
C LEU A 88 -3.19 0.26 -0.31
N VAL A 89 -3.82 0.37 0.86
CA VAL A 89 -3.12 0.40 2.14
C VAL A 89 -2.34 -0.92 2.26
N GLU A 90 -1.02 -0.82 2.48
CA GLU A 90 -0.09 -1.95 2.53
C GLU A 90 0.01 -2.78 1.23
N ALA A 91 -0.26 -2.16 0.07
CA ALA A 91 -0.07 -2.88 -1.19
C ALA A 91 1.42 -3.10 -1.55
N ALA A 92 2.34 -2.22 -1.13
CA ALA A 92 3.70 -2.20 -1.65
C ALA A 92 4.61 -3.32 -1.10
N ASP A 93 4.21 -4.05 -0.06
CA ASP A 93 4.90 -5.22 0.50
C ASP A 93 4.18 -6.56 0.24
N SER A 94 3.02 -6.55 -0.41
CA SER A 94 2.16 -7.73 -0.60
C SER A 94 2.19 -8.32 -2.01
N GLY A 95 3.19 -7.93 -2.81
CA GLY A 95 3.41 -8.50 -4.13
C GLY A 95 3.66 -10.03 -4.10
N PRO A 96 3.48 -10.75 -5.22
CA PRO A 96 3.09 -10.25 -6.55
C PRO A 96 1.64 -9.72 -6.61
N PHE A 97 1.32 -9.00 -7.68
CA PHE A 97 0.10 -8.19 -7.80
C PHE A 97 -0.93 -8.80 -8.74
N PHE A 98 -2.17 -8.32 -8.55
CA PHE A 98 -3.41 -8.81 -9.16
C PHE A 98 -3.82 -10.21 -8.67
N HIS A 99 -5.04 -10.65 -9.00
CA HIS A 99 -5.57 -11.93 -8.54
C HIS A 99 -4.79 -13.14 -9.07
N ASN A 100 -4.06 -12.96 -10.17
CA ASN A 100 -3.29 -14.01 -10.84
C ASN A 100 -1.76 -13.88 -10.65
N ASN A 101 -1.29 -12.96 -9.80
CA ASN A 101 0.14 -12.73 -9.52
C ASN A 101 0.98 -12.32 -10.75
N ALA A 102 0.39 -11.70 -11.78
CA ALA A 102 1.03 -11.46 -13.07
C ALA A 102 2.26 -10.52 -13.02
N VAL A 103 2.35 -9.61 -12.05
CA VAL A 103 3.47 -8.66 -11.95
C VAL A 103 4.05 -8.60 -10.54
N HIS A 104 5.37 -8.37 -10.41
CA HIS A 104 6.08 -8.53 -9.14
C HIS A 104 6.31 -7.25 -8.33
N THR A 105 6.25 -6.08 -8.97
CA THR A 105 6.57 -4.80 -8.31
C THR A 105 5.38 -3.86 -8.37
N ILE A 106 5.29 -2.98 -7.37
CA ILE A 106 4.21 -1.98 -7.31
C ILE A 106 4.30 -1.01 -8.49
N GLU A 107 5.51 -0.71 -8.97
CA GLU A 107 5.75 0.09 -10.18
C GLU A 107 5.16 -0.59 -11.42
N ALA A 108 5.35 -1.91 -11.58
CA ALA A 108 4.77 -2.67 -12.69
C ALA A 108 3.24 -2.73 -12.58
N ALA A 109 2.70 -2.87 -11.36
CA ALA A 109 1.26 -2.85 -11.12
C ALA A 109 0.63 -1.48 -11.44
N VAL A 110 1.32 -0.38 -11.16
CA VAL A 110 0.88 0.97 -11.58
C VAL A 110 0.99 1.12 -13.09
N ALA A 111 2.10 0.67 -13.70
CA ALA A 111 2.33 0.77 -15.14
C ALA A 111 1.29 0.01 -15.98
N PHE A 112 0.74 -1.10 -15.46
CA PHE A 112 -0.32 -1.87 -16.10
C PHE A 112 -1.51 -1.00 -16.54
N TYR A 113 -1.93 -0.04 -15.72
CA TYR A 113 -3.08 0.81 -16.01
C TYR A 113 -2.86 1.76 -17.21
N ASN A 114 -1.62 1.93 -17.68
CA ASN A 114 -1.33 2.66 -18.92
C ASN A 114 -1.50 1.80 -20.18
N GLY A 115 -1.49 0.47 -20.03
CA GLY A 115 -1.44 -0.48 -21.14
C GLY A 115 -2.80 -0.70 -21.81
N ASP A 116 -2.74 -1.22 -23.05
CA ASP A 116 -3.93 -1.57 -23.83
C ASP A 116 -4.83 -2.58 -23.11
N ALA A 117 -4.23 -3.54 -22.39
CA ALA A 117 -4.97 -4.55 -21.61
C ALA A 117 -5.99 -3.92 -20.64
N PHE A 118 -5.62 -2.81 -19.97
CA PHE A 118 -6.54 -2.06 -19.12
C PHE A 118 -7.40 -1.08 -19.92
N ASN A 119 -6.79 -0.26 -20.78
CA ASN A 119 -7.52 0.80 -21.48
C ASN A 119 -8.61 0.27 -22.41
N ASP A 120 -8.45 -0.93 -22.98
CA ASP A 120 -9.47 -1.62 -23.79
C ASP A 120 -10.40 -2.52 -22.97
N SER A 121 -10.18 -2.64 -21.66
CA SER A 121 -11.02 -3.44 -20.77
C SER A 121 -12.39 -2.78 -20.51
N PRO A 122 -13.41 -3.53 -20.04
CA PRO A 122 -14.69 -2.93 -19.64
C PRO A 122 -14.54 -1.80 -18.62
N ALA A 123 -13.65 -1.96 -17.62
CA ALA A 123 -13.38 -0.92 -16.63
C ALA A 123 -12.65 0.29 -17.23
N GLY A 124 -11.65 0.08 -18.10
CA GLY A 124 -10.94 1.16 -18.79
C GLY A 124 -11.86 1.98 -19.70
N GLN A 125 -12.73 1.31 -20.45
CA GLN A 125 -13.71 1.97 -21.32
C GLN A 125 -14.79 2.72 -20.53
N MET A 126 -15.26 2.15 -19.40
CA MET A 126 -16.16 2.85 -18.48
C MET A 126 -15.49 4.10 -17.90
N LEU A 127 -14.25 3.99 -17.43
CA LEU A 127 -13.48 5.12 -16.91
C LEU A 127 -13.27 6.19 -17.97
N ALA A 128 -12.94 5.79 -19.21
CA ALA A 128 -12.77 6.71 -20.32
C ALA A 128 -14.07 7.40 -20.72
N GLY A 129 -15.19 6.68 -20.72
CA GLY A 129 -16.52 7.26 -20.93
C GLY A 129 -16.89 8.29 -19.85
N ALA A 130 -16.52 8.04 -18.60
CA ALA A 130 -16.80 8.94 -17.47
C ALA A 130 -15.88 10.16 -17.41
N THR A 131 -14.61 10.03 -17.82
CA THR A 131 -13.57 11.05 -17.63
C THR A 131 -13.09 11.71 -18.93
N GLY A 132 -13.51 11.18 -20.08
CA GLY A 132 -13.14 11.66 -21.42
C GLY A 132 -11.90 11.01 -22.04
N SER A 133 -11.15 10.18 -21.30
CA SER A 133 -9.96 9.48 -21.81
C SER A 133 -9.56 8.27 -20.95
N GLY A 134 -8.72 7.38 -21.47
CA GLY A 134 -8.07 6.34 -20.66
C GLY A 134 -7.02 6.90 -19.69
N ILE A 135 -6.27 6.02 -19.03
CA ILE A 135 -5.10 6.40 -18.23
C ILE A 135 -3.87 6.39 -19.15
N ASN A 136 -3.08 7.45 -19.09
CA ASN A 136 -1.85 7.60 -19.87
C ASN A 136 -0.82 8.43 -19.08
N LEU A 137 -0.09 7.74 -18.20
CA LEU A 137 0.99 8.29 -17.39
C LEU A 137 2.34 8.04 -18.05
N ASP A 138 3.23 9.04 -18.02
CA ASP A 138 4.63 8.82 -18.38
C ASP A 138 5.36 7.99 -17.32
N ALA A 139 6.57 7.51 -17.65
CA ALA A 139 7.35 6.66 -16.75
C ALA A 139 7.63 7.32 -15.39
N THR A 140 7.89 8.63 -15.34
CA THR A 140 8.18 9.33 -14.08
C THR A 140 6.92 9.54 -13.23
N GLN A 141 5.76 9.66 -13.87
CA GLN A 141 4.46 9.69 -13.19
C GLN A 141 4.11 8.33 -12.57
N VAL A 142 4.41 7.23 -13.26
CA VAL A 142 4.28 5.87 -12.70
C VAL A 142 5.14 5.72 -11.44
N GLU A 143 6.42 6.09 -11.53
CA GLU A 143 7.34 6.06 -10.38
C GLU A 143 6.84 6.93 -9.21
N ALA A 144 6.26 8.10 -9.51
CA ALA A 144 5.71 8.99 -8.50
C ALA A 144 4.52 8.34 -7.76
N VAL A 145 3.57 7.74 -8.49
CA VAL A 145 2.42 7.04 -7.90
C VAL A 145 2.88 5.83 -7.09
N ALA A 146 3.84 5.04 -7.59
CA ALA A 146 4.43 3.93 -6.83
C ALA A 146 5.12 4.40 -5.55
N ALA A 147 5.85 5.51 -5.58
CA ALA A 147 6.46 6.12 -4.39
C ALA A 147 5.40 6.56 -3.37
N PHE A 148 4.26 7.09 -3.82
CA PHE A 148 3.12 7.40 -2.95
C PHE A 148 2.59 6.14 -2.25
N LEU A 149 2.37 5.04 -3.01
CA LEU A 149 1.87 3.78 -2.45
C LEU A 149 2.84 3.17 -1.42
N ARG A 150 4.16 3.23 -1.68
CA ARG A 150 5.19 2.82 -0.72
C ARG A 150 5.18 3.67 0.55
N VAL A 151 4.95 4.97 0.43
CA VAL A 151 4.90 5.88 1.59
C VAL A 151 3.68 5.63 2.46
N ILE A 152 2.48 5.41 1.88
CA ILE A 152 1.30 5.08 2.69
C ILE A 152 1.41 3.72 3.36
N ASN A 153 2.04 2.74 2.71
CA ASN A 153 2.39 1.44 3.28
C ASN A 153 3.24 1.61 4.55
N ALA A 154 4.38 2.30 4.42
CA ALA A 154 5.27 2.54 5.55
C ALA A 154 4.59 3.32 6.69
N LEU A 155 3.71 4.28 6.37
CA LEU A 155 2.97 5.03 7.40
C LEU A 155 2.00 4.14 8.18
N GLU A 156 1.34 3.19 7.53
CA GLU A 156 0.44 2.24 8.20
C GLU A 156 1.23 1.26 9.07
N ASN A 157 2.27 0.60 8.55
CA ASN A 157 3.07 -0.31 9.38
C ASN A 157 3.73 0.41 10.58
N ILE A 158 4.14 1.67 10.43
CA ILE A 158 4.64 2.47 11.57
C ILE A 158 3.56 2.65 12.65
N GLN A 159 2.32 2.91 12.22
CA GLN A 159 1.17 3.02 13.12
C GLN A 159 0.88 1.68 13.80
N GLU A 160 0.80 0.59 13.05
CA GLU A 160 0.57 -0.76 13.58
C GLU A 160 1.67 -1.19 14.56
N SER A 161 2.95 -0.98 14.20
CA SER A 161 4.09 -1.24 15.07
C SER A 161 3.97 -0.47 16.39
N THR A 162 3.56 0.80 16.33
CA THR A 162 3.35 1.64 17.50
C THR A 162 2.24 1.09 18.40
N ASP A 163 1.13 0.64 17.82
CA ASP A 163 0.01 0.07 18.57
C ASP A 163 0.37 -1.27 19.23
N LEU A 164 1.08 -2.15 18.51
CA LEU A 164 1.62 -3.40 19.04
C LEU A 164 2.61 -3.17 20.19
N LEU A 165 3.50 -2.17 20.04
CA LEU A 165 4.43 -1.75 21.09
C LEU A 165 3.66 -1.26 22.33
N ASN A 166 2.68 -0.37 22.15
CA ASN A 166 1.82 0.13 23.22
C ASN A 166 1.11 -1.00 23.96
N MET A 167 0.47 -1.91 23.24
CA MET A 167 -0.18 -3.09 23.81
C MET A 167 0.81 -3.94 24.60
N SER A 168 2.03 -4.15 24.09
CA SER A 168 3.07 -4.95 24.75
C SER A 168 3.46 -4.38 26.13
N THR A 169 3.41 -3.06 26.31
CA THR A 169 3.74 -2.42 27.59
C THR A 169 2.72 -2.73 28.69
N ASN A 170 1.46 -2.92 28.32
CA ASN A 170 0.34 -3.13 29.23
C ASN A 170 0.14 -4.60 29.66
N ILE A 171 0.89 -5.54 29.08
CA ILE A 171 0.81 -6.96 29.42
C ILE A 171 1.56 -7.27 30.73
N SER A 172 0.88 -7.93 31.68
CA SER A 172 1.50 -8.40 32.94
C SER A 172 2.70 -9.32 32.69
N PHE A 173 3.66 -9.33 33.63
CA PHE A 173 4.83 -10.21 33.58
C PHE A 173 4.46 -11.69 33.46
N THR A 174 3.36 -12.13 34.09
CA THR A 174 2.87 -13.52 34.02
C THR A 174 2.42 -13.93 32.62
N ARG A 175 2.10 -12.96 31.74
CA ARG A 175 1.70 -13.15 30.34
C ARG A 175 2.81 -12.78 29.35
N ARG A 176 4.08 -12.95 29.75
CA ARG A 176 5.27 -12.60 28.94
C ARG A 176 5.28 -13.16 27.51
N HIS A 177 4.69 -14.34 27.28
CA HIS A 177 4.59 -14.93 25.95
C HIS A 177 3.73 -14.08 25.01
N GLN A 178 2.62 -13.53 25.50
CA GLN A 178 1.76 -12.62 24.75
C GLN A 178 2.51 -11.33 24.40
N SER A 179 3.22 -10.71 25.37
CA SER A 179 4.01 -9.52 25.07
C SER A 179 5.14 -9.79 24.07
N ARG A 180 5.76 -10.98 24.12
CA ARG A 180 6.79 -11.36 23.17
C ARG A 180 6.23 -11.54 21.76
N SER A 181 5.01 -12.05 21.63
CA SER A 181 4.32 -12.17 20.33
C SER A 181 4.06 -10.78 19.73
N LEU A 182 3.50 -9.85 20.51
CA LEU A 182 3.25 -8.48 20.06
C LEU A 182 4.54 -7.77 19.64
N LEU A 183 5.62 -7.92 20.41
CA LEU A 183 6.91 -7.32 20.06
C LEU A 183 7.50 -7.94 18.78
N LYS A 184 7.32 -9.24 18.54
CA LYS A 184 7.77 -9.87 17.29
C LYS A 184 7.00 -9.36 16.08
N GLN A 185 5.68 -9.18 16.23
CA GLN A 185 4.86 -8.58 15.19
C GLN A 185 5.29 -7.13 14.94
N ALA A 186 5.52 -6.34 16.00
CA ALA A 186 6.03 -4.97 15.85
C ALA A 186 7.38 -4.89 15.12
N VAL A 187 8.26 -5.90 15.27
CA VAL A 187 9.49 -6.01 14.47
C VAL A 187 9.17 -6.25 13.01
N ALA A 188 8.23 -7.15 12.68
CA ALA A 188 7.81 -7.41 11.30
C ALA A 188 7.29 -6.13 10.63
N GLU A 189 6.35 -5.41 11.27
CA GLU A 189 5.85 -4.13 10.75
C GLU A 189 6.97 -3.08 10.53
N THR A 190 7.97 -3.06 11.43
CA THR A 190 9.11 -2.16 11.26
C THR A 190 10.00 -2.59 10.08
N ASP A 191 10.21 -3.90 9.91
CA ASP A 191 10.98 -4.48 8.81
C ASP A 191 10.28 -4.20 7.47
N ASP A 192 8.96 -4.30 7.41
CA ASP A 192 8.17 -4.01 6.21
C ASP A 192 8.25 -2.52 5.85
N SER A 193 8.12 -1.62 6.83
CA SER A 193 8.36 -0.17 6.64
C SER A 193 9.75 0.12 6.07
N ILE A 194 10.80 -0.52 6.60
CA ILE A 194 12.18 -0.35 6.15
C ILE A 194 12.33 -0.89 4.72
N MET A 195 11.76 -2.05 4.44
CA MET A 195 11.83 -2.72 3.14
C MET A 195 11.21 -1.85 2.05
N VAL A 196 9.97 -1.40 2.22
CA VAL A 196 9.25 -0.66 1.17
C VAL A 196 9.88 0.70 0.86
N LEU A 197 10.42 1.39 1.88
CA LEU A 197 11.13 2.66 1.73
C LEU A 197 12.51 2.48 1.09
N SER A 198 13.28 1.50 1.56
CA SER A 198 14.67 1.29 1.12
C SER A 198 14.76 0.73 -0.30
N ALA A 199 13.74 -0.02 -0.74
CA ALA A 199 13.70 -0.64 -2.08
C ALA A 199 13.95 0.37 -3.22
N VAL A 200 13.52 1.62 -3.05
CA VAL A 200 13.69 2.69 -4.04
C VAL A 200 14.30 3.97 -3.44
N GLY A 201 14.92 3.87 -2.26
CA GLY A 201 15.66 4.99 -1.64
C GLY A 201 14.77 6.13 -1.11
N LEU A 202 13.55 5.84 -0.68
CA LEU A 202 12.64 6.83 -0.09
C LEU A 202 12.97 7.07 1.40
N HIS A 203 13.00 8.34 1.80
CA HIS A 203 13.18 8.76 3.19
C HIS A 203 14.33 8.05 3.95
N PRO A 204 15.59 8.11 3.47
CA PRO A 204 16.71 7.42 4.11
C PRO A 204 16.93 7.82 5.57
N GLU A 205 16.60 9.07 5.95
CA GLU A 205 16.62 9.51 7.34
C GLU A 205 15.55 8.82 8.20
N ALA A 206 14.36 8.55 7.64
CA ALA A 206 13.31 7.81 8.34
C ALA A 206 13.74 6.34 8.52
N VAL A 207 14.30 5.73 7.47
CA VAL A 207 14.83 4.36 7.51
C VAL A 207 15.88 4.19 8.61
N ALA A 208 16.82 5.14 8.75
CA ALA A 208 17.82 5.10 9.82
C ALA A 208 17.17 5.12 11.22
N VAL A 209 16.11 5.89 11.40
CA VAL A 209 15.35 5.98 12.66
C VAL A 209 14.53 4.71 12.91
N LEU A 210 13.95 4.10 11.87
CA LEU A 210 13.22 2.82 11.95
C LEU A 210 14.15 1.68 12.37
N GLU A 211 15.37 1.64 11.85
CA GLU A 211 16.39 0.68 12.30
C GLU A 211 16.67 0.84 13.80
N GLU A 212 16.74 2.06 14.32
CA GLU A 212 16.86 2.26 15.78
C GLU A 212 15.63 1.75 16.54
N ALA A 213 14.41 2.01 16.04
CA ALA A 213 13.17 1.51 16.63
C ALA A 213 13.20 -0.02 16.72
N ARG A 214 13.54 -0.68 15.61
CA ARG A 214 13.71 -2.12 15.51
C ARG A 214 14.71 -2.66 16.54
N GLN A 215 15.88 -2.04 16.67
CA GLN A 215 16.88 -2.46 17.66
C GLN A 215 16.37 -2.35 19.10
N PHE A 216 15.59 -1.32 19.43
CA PHE A 216 14.96 -1.22 20.75
C PHE A 216 13.90 -2.30 20.96
N THR A 217 13.09 -2.61 19.95
CA THR A 217 12.08 -3.68 20.01
C THR A 217 12.73 -5.05 20.22
N LEU A 218 13.82 -5.36 19.49
CA LEU A 218 14.60 -6.59 19.69
C LEU A 218 15.18 -6.69 21.12
N LYS A 219 15.73 -5.59 21.65
CA LYS A 219 16.20 -5.56 23.04
C LYS A 219 15.05 -5.78 24.03
N ALA A 220 13.85 -5.25 23.76
CA ALA A 220 12.67 -5.46 24.61
C ALA A 220 12.24 -6.93 24.65
N ILE A 221 12.42 -7.65 23.54
CA ILE A 221 12.20 -9.11 23.42
C ILE A 221 13.20 -9.89 24.26
N GLU A 222 14.47 -9.47 24.28
CA GLU A 222 15.57 -10.12 25.00
C GLU A 222 15.60 -9.81 26.50
N LYS A 223 15.13 -8.63 26.90
CA LYS A 223 15.20 -8.13 28.28
C LYS A 223 13.79 -7.85 28.85
N PRO A 224 13.03 -8.88 29.25
CA PRO A 224 11.67 -8.71 29.77
C PRO A 224 11.55 -7.74 30.96
N GLY A 225 12.59 -7.66 31.80
CA GLY A 225 12.64 -6.72 32.93
C GLY A 225 12.69 -5.24 32.52
N SER A 226 13.27 -4.93 31.36
CA SER A 226 13.35 -3.58 30.79
C SER A 226 12.38 -3.36 29.63
N ARG A 227 11.45 -4.31 29.40
CA ARG A 227 10.55 -4.33 28.23
C ARG A 227 9.81 -3.01 28.06
N LYS A 228 9.18 -2.50 29.12
CA LYS A 228 8.37 -1.27 29.06
C LYS A 228 9.21 -0.07 28.61
N GLU A 229 10.39 0.09 29.21
CA GLU A 229 11.31 1.17 28.87
C GLU A 229 11.80 1.07 27.42
N LEU A 230 12.22 -0.13 26.99
CA LEU A 230 12.72 -0.37 25.65
C LEU A 230 11.63 -0.21 24.59
N ALA A 231 10.41 -0.69 24.85
CA ALA A 231 9.25 -0.46 23.99
C ALA A 231 8.91 1.02 23.88
N GLN A 232 8.99 1.79 24.98
CA GLN A 232 8.78 3.24 24.92
C GLN A 232 9.85 3.95 24.07
N ARG A 233 11.11 3.51 24.14
CA ARG A 233 12.17 4.03 23.26
C ARG A 233 11.89 3.69 21.80
N ALA A 234 11.41 2.49 21.51
CA ALA A 234 11.00 2.09 20.16
C ALA A 234 9.84 2.96 19.64
N ILE A 235 8.79 3.18 20.44
CA ILE A 235 7.66 4.06 20.11
C ILE A 235 8.15 5.47 19.76
N ASN A 236 9.04 6.04 20.58
CA ASN A 236 9.59 7.38 20.31
C ASN A 236 10.36 7.42 18.97
N ARG A 237 11.02 6.33 18.59
CA ARG A 237 11.68 6.22 17.28
C ARG A 237 10.67 6.05 16.15
N GLN A 238 9.61 5.25 16.32
CA GLN A 238 8.51 5.17 15.34
C GLN A 238 7.89 6.56 15.07
N THR A 239 7.61 7.32 16.12
CA THR A 239 7.10 8.71 15.98
C THR A 239 8.08 9.60 15.22
N GLN A 240 9.37 9.55 15.55
CA GLN A 240 10.38 10.35 14.84
C GLN A 240 10.52 9.94 13.38
N ALA A 241 10.45 8.64 13.05
CA ALA A 241 10.46 8.17 11.67
C ALA A 241 9.24 8.72 10.91
N ARG A 242 8.04 8.64 11.50
CA ARG A 242 6.82 9.23 10.93
C ARG A 242 6.99 10.73 10.65
N GLU A 243 7.56 11.48 11.59
CA GLU A 243 7.86 12.92 11.42
C GLU A 243 8.89 13.22 10.33
N ARG A 244 9.68 12.24 9.87
CA ARG A 244 10.56 12.37 8.69
C ARG A 244 9.82 12.09 7.37
N ILE A 245 8.64 11.46 7.43
CA ILE A 245 7.84 11.10 6.25
C ILE A 245 6.76 12.15 5.98
N VAL A 246 6.04 12.57 7.01
CA VAL A 246 4.95 13.55 6.92
C VAL A 246 5.23 14.80 7.73
N GLU A 247 4.65 15.93 7.33
CA GLU A 247 4.62 17.11 8.18
C GLU A 247 3.74 16.83 9.40
N THR A 248 4.26 17.14 10.59
CA THR A 248 3.43 17.25 11.78
C THR A 248 2.51 18.43 11.55
N SER A 249 1.19 18.21 11.52
CA SER A 249 0.22 19.27 11.34
C SER A 249 0.59 20.45 12.21
N LEU A 250 0.87 21.60 11.60
CA LEU A 250 0.79 22.87 12.33
C LEU A 250 -0.60 22.85 12.94
N THR A 251 -0.69 22.80 14.27
CA THR A 251 -1.92 23.16 14.98
C THR A 251 -2.48 24.39 14.27
N GLN A 252 -3.63 24.21 13.61
CA GLN A 252 -4.39 25.34 13.08
C GLN A 252 -4.58 26.30 14.27
N LYS A 253 -3.91 27.45 14.19
CA LYS A 253 -4.15 28.58 15.08
C LYS A 253 -5.46 29.25 14.68
#